data_AF-T0PYH0-F1
#
_entry.id   AF-T0PYH0-F1
#
_cell.length_a   1.000
_cell.length_b   1.000
_cell.length_c   1.000
_cell.angle_alpha   90.00
_cell.angle_beta   90.00
_cell.angle_gamma   90.00
#
_symmetry.space_group_name_H-M   'P 1'
#
loop_
_entity.id
_entity.type
_entity.pdbx_description
1 polymer ?
#
loop_
_entity_poly.entity_id
_entity_poly.type
_entity_poly.pdbx_seq_one_letter_code
_entity_poly.pdbx_strand_id
1 'polypeptide(L)'
;MALLTGDLIRLVETPKERAVAAVSSLGGVAGVAKALGVDLGNGLDGGDTADLATREAKFGKNFIEPEEPNTLFELMWNAFQDLTIIVLTVSGLISIVLGLTVEKPKEGEPNTAWIEGASIMLAVLIVTTVTAVNDYQKEKQFRALNAVKEDEKIKVIRNGVPAEVSKFSLVVGDIVRVDLGDIIPADGLVFDESDLKLDESAMTGESLLLRKSPTEAPFLLSGTKVMEGVGKMLVLCVGESSQAGIISKLIMGKSTSSGAKPPSPSGPPTEKTPLIGEKSTPSEPAHHDEDVVVSPLQGKLDQLTMLIGKLGLATALIVFFALVIRFSIETFAGPDGKPWSNDYLSDYLGFFIIGITPLISKKMTKHIVGQSFFQLIVLLTMTFYGDIILGVPSGYKTGPSIHYTMVFNTFVFLQLFNEVNARRIHDELNVFEGFFSNKLYIGISVLQAALQVVIVQFGGLPFKCKPLSSTQWLICLGIGAASLPIGLVLRLIETKDMPKGMGLLRDAEPTEGSTERGKELWSRGVMRVRTQIRVVKAFKRSMGRRQLALNN
;
A
#
# COMPACT_ATOMS: atom_id res chain seq x y z
N MET A 1 -30.94 21.24 38.25
CA MET A 1 -30.32 19.91 38.28
C MET A 1 -29.10 19.99 37.36
N ALA A 2 -27.90 19.70 37.84
CA ALA A 2 -26.70 19.77 37.01
C ALA A 2 -26.56 18.44 36.26
N LEU A 3 -26.55 18.48 34.93
CA LEU A 3 -26.33 17.29 34.11
C LEU A 3 -24.84 16.90 34.12
N LEU A 4 -24.58 15.61 34.29
CA LEU A 4 -23.27 15.00 34.12
C LEU A 4 -23.15 14.37 32.74
N THR A 5 -21.91 14.11 32.29
CA THR A 5 -21.63 13.48 30.99
C THR A 5 -22.35 12.14 30.83
N GLY A 6 -22.39 11.32 31.89
CA GLY A 6 -23.11 10.05 31.88
C GLY A 6 -24.63 10.17 31.72
N ASP A 7 -25.23 11.26 32.19
CA ASP A 7 -26.67 11.52 32.02
C ASP A 7 -26.98 11.88 30.57
N LEU A 8 -26.09 12.66 29.94
CA LEU A 8 -26.20 13.05 28.53
C LEU A 8 -26.03 11.85 27.60
N ILE A 9 -25.05 10.98 27.87
CA ILE A 9 -24.85 9.74 27.12
C ILE A 9 -26.10 8.86 27.19
N ARG A 10 -26.64 8.62 28.39
CA ARG A 10 -27.88 7.83 28.58
C ARG A 10 -29.09 8.46 27.88
N LEU A 11 -29.15 9.78 27.83
CA LEU A 11 -30.21 10.50 27.13
C LEU A 11 -30.12 10.23 25.62
N VAL A 12 -28.92 10.28 25.03
CA VAL A 12 -28.70 9.98 23.59
C VAL A 12 -28.92 8.49 23.27
N GLU A 13 -28.56 7.57 24.18
CA GLU A 13 -28.78 6.12 24.03
C GLU A 13 -30.25 5.70 24.18
N THR A 14 -31.14 6.63 24.52
CA THR A 14 -32.56 6.30 24.71
C THR A 14 -33.17 5.80 23.39
N PRO A 15 -33.87 4.65 23.38
CA PRO A 15 -34.52 4.12 22.17
C PRO A 15 -35.46 5.15 21.51
N LYS A 16 -35.55 5.11 20.18
CA LYS A 16 -36.30 6.09 19.36
C LYS A 16 -37.75 6.25 19.84
N GLU A 17 -38.40 5.18 20.31
CA GLU A 17 -39.79 5.20 20.79
C GLU A 17 -39.96 5.98 22.10
N ARG A 18 -38.90 6.10 22.89
CA ARG A 18 -38.90 6.77 24.21
C ARG A 18 -38.14 8.09 24.23
N ALA A 19 -37.43 8.41 23.14
CA ALA A 19 -36.62 9.62 22.99
C ALA A 19 -37.38 10.90 23.35
N VAL A 20 -38.57 11.09 22.76
CA VAL A 20 -39.39 12.29 22.97
C VAL A 20 -39.87 12.40 24.42
N ALA A 21 -40.28 11.28 25.03
CA ALA A 21 -40.73 11.24 26.41
C ALA A 21 -39.58 11.56 27.39
N ALA A 22 -38.38 11.04 27.13
CA ALA A 22 -37.18 11.30 27.93
C ALA A 22 -36.79 12.78 27.88
N VAL A 23 -36.76 13.39 26.68
CA VAL A 23 -36.48 14.82 26.52
C VAL A 23 -37.56 15.69 27.17
N SER A 24 -38.84 15.29 27.03
CA SER A 24 -39.96 16.00 27.66
C SER A 24 -39.91 15.96 29.18
N SER A 25 -39.45 14.84 29.78
CA SER A 25 -39.29 14.71 31.24
C SER A 25 -38.27 15.69 31.83
N LEU A 26 -37.32 16.15 31.01
CA LEU A 26 -36.30 17.13 31.38
C LEU A 26 -36.73 18.58 31.11
N GLY A 27 -37.99 18.81 30.72
CA GLY A 27 -38.52 20.12 30.34
C GLY A 27 -38.31 20.47 28.86
N GLY A 28 -38.16 19.46 28.00
CA GLY A 28 -37.90 19.64 26.57
C GLY A 28 -36.46 20.10 26.30
N VAL A 29 -36.19 20.49 25.05
CA VAL A 29 -34.85 20.98 24.67
C VAL A 29 -34.47 22.26 25.44
N ALA A 30 -35.44 23.13 25.74
CA ALA A 30 -35.23 24.31 26.57
C ALA A 30 -34.83 23.97 28.02
N GLY A 31 -35.39 22.89 28.58
CA GLY A 31 -35.01 22.40 29.91
C GLY A 31 -33.57 21.86 29.94
N VAL A 32 -33.17 21.12 28.90
CA VAL A 32 -31.79 20.63 28.73
C VAL A 32 -30.81 21.80 28.54
N ALA A 33 -31.14 22.78 27.68
CA ALA A 33 -30.34 23.98 27.49
C ALA A 33 -30.16 24.77 28.80
N LYS A 34 -31.24 24.94 29.57
CA LYS A 34 -31.19 25.59 30.89
C LYS A 34 -30.34 24.82 31.89
N ALA A 35 -30.37 23.49 31.87
CA ALA A 35 -29.53 22.66 32.72
C ALA A 35 -28.03 22.71 32.36
N LEU A 36 -27.72 22.98 31.08
CA LEU A 36 -26.37 23.22 30.57
C LEU A 36 -25.93 24.70 30.67
N GLY A 37 -26.80 25.59 31.15
CA GLY A 37 -26.52 27.03 31.25
C GLY A 37 -26.38 27.71 29.89
N VAL A 38 -27.17 27.29 28.90
CA VAL A 38 -27.13 27.79 27.52
C VAL A 38 -28.45 28.44 27.15
N ASP A 39 -28.38 29.59 26.49
CA ASP A 39 -29.53 30.22 25.84
C ASP A 39 -29.62 29.77 24.38
N LEU A 40 -30.80 29.29 23.95
CA LEU A 40 -31.00 28.76 22.58
C LEU A 40 -30.96 29.86 21.51
N GLY A 41 -31.16 31.12 21.88
CA GLY A 41 -31.05 32.26 20.97
C GLY A 41 -29.61 32.73 20.78
N ASN A 42 -28.89 32.94 21.88
CA ASN A 42 -27.54 33.51 21.85
C ASN A 42 -26.41 32.46 21.81
N GLY A 43 -26.67 31.21 22.19
CA GLY A 43 -25.62 30.19 22.31
C GLY A 43 -24.65 30.48 23.44
N LEU A 44 -23.42 29.97 23.31
CA LEU A 44 -22.35 30.20 24.29
C LEU A 44 -21.65 31.53 24.08
N ASP A 45 -21.04 32.06 25.14
CA ASP A 45 -20.13 33.20 25.01
C ASP A 45 -18.79 32.73 24.44
N GLY A 46 -18.47 33.17 23.22
CA GLY A 46 -17.19 32.83 22.58
C GLY A 46 -15.99 33.55 23.18
N GLY A 47 -16.19 34.62 23.95
CA GLY A 47 -15.14 35.37 24.64
C GLY A 47 -14.78 34.80 26.01
N ASP A 48 -15.65 34.00 26.63
CA ASP A 48 -15.39 33.37 27.93
C ASP A 48 -14.60 32.06 27.77
N THR A 49 -13.29 32.21 27.60
CA THR A 49 -12.37 31.05 27.51
C THR A 49 -12.35 30.19 28.77
N ALA A 50 -12.73 30.74 29.94
CA ALA A 50 -12.72 30.01 31.20
C ALA A 50 -13.92 29.06 31.30
N ASP A 51 -15.11 29.48 30.85
CA ASP A 51 -16.28 28.59 30.76
C ASP A 51 -16.04 27.46 29.75
N LEU A 52 -15.53 27.80 28.55
CA LEU A 52 -15.22 26.80 27.52
C LEU A 52 -14.22 25.74 28.02
N ALA A 53 -13.13 26.16 28.69
CA ALA A 53 -12.15 25.24 29.28
C ALA A 53 -12.75 24.38 30.41
N THR A 54 -13.65 24.95 31.21
CA THR A 54 -14.33 24.22 32.29
C THR A 54 -15.27 23.15 31.73
N ARG A 55 -15.99 23.45 30.65
CA ARG A 55 -16.85 22.48 29.94
C ARG A 55 -16.02 21.38 29.29
N GLU A 56 -14.91 21.75 28.66
CA GLU A 56 -13.97 20.81 28.08
C GLU A 56 -13.40 19.83 29.13
N ALA A 57 -13.03 20.33 30.31
CA ALA A 57 -12.59 19.49 31.42
C ALA A 57 -13.70 18.61 32.00
N LYS A 58 -14.96 19.07 31.98
CA LYS A 58 -16.10 18.34 32.56
C LYS A 58 -16.70 17.30 31.61
N PHE A 59 -16.86 17.64 30.34
CA PHE A 59 -17.57 16.84 29.34
C PHE A 59 -16.66 16.19 28.31
N GLY A 60 -15.38 16.58 28.25
CA GLY A 60 -14.39 16.08 27.30
C GLY A 60 -14.18 16.99 26.09
N LYS A 61 -13.16 16.65 25.28
CA LYS A 61 -12.81 17.33 24.03
C LYS A 61 -13.49 16.66 22.85
N ASN A 62 -13.83 17.40 21.79
CA ASN A 62 -14.29 16.81 20.53
C ASN A 62 -13.12 16.28 19.67
N PHE A 63 -12.28 15.45 20.27
CA PHE A 63 -11.12 14.85 19.62
C PHE A 63 -11.01 13.39 20.06
N ILE A 64 -10.80 12.49 19.10
CA ILE A 64 -10.51 11.08 19.36
C ILE A 64 -9.03 10.92 19.09
N GLU A 65 -8.26 10.56 20.12
CA GLU A 65 -6.82 10.42 19.97
C GLU A 65 -6.52 9.25 19.01
N PRO A 66 -5.77 9.49 17.91
CA PRO A 66 -5.35 8.43 17.02
C PRO A 66 -4.38 7.47 17.73
N GLU A 67 -4.21 6.26 17.21
CA GLU A 67 -3.24 5.31 17.76
C GLU A 67 -1.81 5.91 17.79
N GLU A 68 -1.02 5.52 18.79
CA GLU A 68 0.35 5.98 18.94
C GLU A 68 1.17 5.53 17.71
N PRO A 69 1.99 6.42 17.11
CA PRO A 69 2.78 6.07 15.95
C PRO A 69 3.84 5.03 16.28
N ASN A 70 4.13 4.13 15.33
CA ASN A 70 5.19 3.16 15.52
C ASN A 70 6.53 3.86 15.68
N THR A 71 7.34 3.35 16.60
CA THR A 71 8.69 3.89 16.80
C THR A 71 9.62 3.45 15.67
N LEU A 72 10.71 4.19 15.42
CA LEU A 72 11.70 3.79 14.40
C LEU A 72 12.26 2.38 14.69
N PHE A 73 12.45 2.03 15.96
CA PHE A 73 12.93 0.70 16.35
C PHE A 73 11.92 -0.41 16.08
N GLU A 74 10.64 -0.14 16.31
CA GLU A 74 9.56 -1.06 16.02
C GLU A 74 9.42 -1.29 14.50
N LEU A 75 9.53 -0.22 13.71
CA LEU A 75 9.60 -0.30 12.24
C LEU A 75 10.83 -1.08 11.75
N MET A 76 12.00 -0.89 12.38
CA MET A 76 13.20 -1.68 12.08
C MET A 76 13.01 -3.15 12.44
N TRP A 77 12.36 -3.45 13.56
CA TRP A 77 12.05 -4.82 13.98
C TRP A 77 11.10 -5.49 13.00
N ASN A 78 10.05 -4.78 12.57
CA ASN A 78 9.11 -5.25 11.56
C ASN A 78 9.82 -5.50 10.22
N ALA A 79 10.70 -4.59 9.78
CA ALA A 79 11.49 -4.77 8.57
C ALA A 79 12.48 -5.95 8.66
N PHE A 80 12.94 -6.29 9.86
CA PHE A 80 13.84 -7.42 10.09
C PHE A 80 13.14 -8.78 10.05
N GLN A 81 11.82 -8.84 10.25
CA GLN A 81 11.04 -10.09 10.18
C GLN A 81 10.90 -10.64 8.75
N ASP A 82 11.34 -9.92 7.72
CA ASP A 82 11.36 -10.42 6.35
C ASP A 82 12.26 -11.66 6.23
N LEU A 83 11.72 -12.74 5.68
CA LEU A 83 12.42 -14.02 5.53
C LEU A 83 13.76 -13.87 4.80
N THR A 84 13.84 -12.98 3.82
CA THR A 84 15.07 -12.72 3.05
C THR A 84 16.13 -12.09 3.94
N ILE A 85 15.76 -11.08 4.74
CA ILE A 85 16.66 -10.41 5.67
C ILE A 85 17.13 -11.36 6.77
N ILE A 86 16.24 -12.21 7.29
CA ILE A 86 16.60 -13.25 8.28
C ILE A 86 17.61 -14.23 7.69
N VAL A 87 17.37 -14.75 6.47
CA VAL A 87 18.28 -15.70 5.81
C VAL A 87 19.65 -15.06 5.57
N LEU A 88 19.70 -13.81 5.11
CA LEU A 88 20.96 -13.08 4.92
C LEU A 88 21.69 -12.83 6.24
N THR A 89 20.96 -12.55 7.32
CA THR A 89 21.52 -12.36 8.65
C THR A 89 22.13 -13.66 9.19
N VAL A 90 21.42 -14.78 9.08
CA VAL A 90 21.93 -16.10 9.49
C VAL A 90 23.15 -16.49 8.67
N SER A 91 23.12 -16.26 7.35
CA SER A 91 24.26 -16.52 6.46
C SER A 91 25.47 -15.66 6.82
N GLY A 92 25.27 -14.36 7.06
CA GLY A 92 26.31 -13.44 7.51
C GLY A 92 26.93 -13.87 8.85
N LEU A 93 26.09 -14.29 9.81
CA LEU A 93 26.55 -14.79 11.12
C LEU A 93 27.39 -16.07 10.97
N ILE A 94 26.93 -17.03 10.17
CA ILE A 94 27.67 -18.27 9.89
C ILE A 94 29.02 -17.94 9.23
N SER A 95 29.05 -17.04 8.25
CA SER A 95 30.29 -16.61 7.59
C SER A 95 31.28 -15.95 8.55
N ILE A 96 30.81 -15.15 9.52
CA ILE A 96 31.68 -14.59 10.57
C ILE A 96 32.25 -15.72 11.45
N VAL A 97 31.40 -16.65 11.90
CA VAL A 97 31.84 -17.75 12.78
C VAL A 97 32.87 -18.63 12.07
N LEU A 98 32.63 -19.01 10.82
CA LEU A 98 33.57 -19.79 10.03
C LEU A 98 34.88 -19.03 9.76
N GLY A 99 34.79 -17.74 9.43
CA GLY A 99 35.97 -16.90 9.22
C GLY A 99 36.82 -16.69 10.48
N LEU A 100 36.21 -16.76 11.67
CA LEU A 100 36.94 -16.65 12.95
C LEU A 100 37.46 -18.00 13.47
N THR A 101 36.83 -19.13 13.12
CA THR A 101 37.14 -20.45 13.71
C THR A 101 37.92 -21.38 12.80
N VAL A 102 37.68 -21.34 11.48
CA VAL A 102 38.21 -22.33 10.52
C VAL A 102 39.35 -21.76 9.68
N GLU A 103 39.23 -20.52 9.20
CA GLU A 103 40.26 -19.92 8.35
C GLU A 103 41.43 -19.38 9.17
N LYS A 104 42.58 -20.06 9.07
CA LYS A 104 43.83 -19.58 9.66
C LYS A 104 44.45 -18.51 8.74
N PRO A 105 44.89 -17.36 9.28
CA PRO A 105 45.58 -16.35 8.49
C PRO A 105 46.86 -16.95 7.87
N LYS A 106 47.12 -16.61 6.61
CA LYS A 106 48.38 -16.94 5.95
C LYS A 106 49.52 -16.14 6.60
N GLU A 107 50.69 -16.74 6.75
CA GLU A 107 51.85 -16.09 7.37
C GLU A 107 52.14 -14.72 6.72
N GLY A 108 52.04 -13.65 7.53
CA GLY A 108 52.33 -12.27 7.11
C GLY A 108 51.13 -11.43 6.69
N GLU A 109 49.92 -11.99 6.57
CA GLU A 109 48.70 -11.24 6.20
C GLU A 109 47.70 -11.14 7.39
N PRO A 110 47.02 -9.99 7.57
CA PRO A 110 45.98 -9.85 8.59
C PRO A 110 44.81 -10.80 8.31
N ASN A 111 44.14 -11.29 9.36
CA ASN A 111 42.98 -12.16 9.20
C ASN A 111 41.80 -11.37 8.57
N THR A 112 41.57 -11.56 7.27
CA THR A 112 40.49 -10.92 6.51
C THR A 112 39.23 -11.78 6.38
N ALA A 113 39.23 -13.00 6.89
CA ALA A 113 38.17 -13.98 6.70
C ALA A 113 36.81 -13.53 7.27
N TRP A 114 36.83 -12.84 8.42
CA TRP A 114 35.61 -12.30 9.06
C TRP A 114 34.98 -11.13 8.28
N ILE A 115 35.74 -10.48 7.39
CA ILE A 115 35.32 -9.27 6.68
C ILE A 115 34.16 -9.56 5.72
N GLU A 116 34.11 -10.75 5.12
CA GLU A 116 33.03 -11.15 4.23
C GLU A 116 31.69 -11.21 4.98
N GLY A 117 31.64 -11.94 6.10
CA GLY A 117 30.45 -12.02 6.94
C GLY A 117 30.08 -10.67 7.57
N ALA A 118 31.07 -9.86 7.98
CA ALA A 118 30.82 -8.52 8.49
C ALA A 118 30.23 -7.56 7.44
N SER A 119 30.62 -7.72 6.17
CA SER A 119 30.07 -6.94 5.06
C SER A 119 28.58 -7.24 4.84
N ILE A 120 28.19 -8.52 4.97
CA ILE A 120 26.78 -8.93 4.88
C ILE A 120 25.97 -8.35 6.05
N MET A 121 26.49 -8.43 7.27
CA MET A 121 25.83 -7.86 8.46
C MET A 121 25.64 -6.35 8.36
N LEU A 122 26.65 -5.64 7.84
CA LEU A 122 26.57 -4.20 7.60
C LEU A 122 25.54 -3.86 6.51
N ALA A 123 25.49 -4.63 5.43
CA ALA A 123 24.52 -4.43 4.36
C ALA A 123 23.08 -4.64 4.86
N VAL A 124 22.83 -5.70 5.64
CA VAL A 124 21.52 -5.94 6.27
C VAL A 124 21.12 -4.78 7.17
N LEU A 125 22.03 -4.32 8.04
CA LEU A 125 21.76 -3.20 8.94
C LEU A 125 21.40 -1.92 8.18
N ILE A 126 22.13 -1.60 7.11
CA ILE A 126 21.85 -0.42 6.28
C ILE A 126 20.47 -0.57 5.62
N VAL A 127 20.18 -1.71 5.00
CA VAL A 127 18.92 -1.95 4.30
C VAL A 127 17.74 -1.84 5.25
N THR A 128 17.77 -2.50 6.41
CA THR A 128 16.66 -2.44 7.39
C THR A 128 16.48 -1.03 7.95
N THR A 129 17.56 -0.31 8.20
CA THR A 129 17.49 1.09 8.64
C THR A 129 16.89 2.00 7.58
N VAL A 130 17.33 1.87 6.31
CA VAL A 130 16.80 2.68 5.20
C VAL A 130 15.32 2.40 4.98
N THR A 131 14.90 1.13 5.04
CA THR A 131 13.49 0.74 4.94
C THR A 131 12.68 1.36 6.08
N ALA A 132 13.12 1.19 7.33
CA ALA A 132 12.42 1.75 8.49
C ALA A 132 12.34 3.28 8.47
N VAL A 133 13.41 3.98 8.04
CA VAL A 133 13.38 5.44 7.88
C VAL A 133 12.39 5.86 6.80
N ASN A 134 12.33 5.12 5.70
CA ASN A 134 11.38 5.41 4.61
C ASN A 134 9.94 5.25 5.10
N ASP A 135 9.64 4.15 5.81
CA ASP A 135 8.30 3.88 6.32
C ASP A 135 7.92 4.85 7.44
N TYR A 136 8.85 5.23 8.33
CA TYR A 136 8.64 6.29 9.31
C TYR A 136 8.31 7.63 8.65
N GLN A 137 9.00 7.97 7.55
CA GLN A 137 8.70 9.19 6.80
C GLN A 137 7.31 9.13 6.14
N LYS A 138 6.91 7.97 5.60
CA LYS A 138 5.56 7.77 5.03
C LYS A 138 4.48 7.93 6.10
N GLU A 139 4.62 7.28 7.24
CA GLU A 139 3.66 7.33 8.35
C GLU A 139 3.50 8.77 8.87
N LYS A 140 4.63 9.49 9.04
CA LYS A 140 4.63 10.90 9.42
C LYS A 140 3.89 11.78 8.41
N GLN A 141 4.07 11.55 7.11
CA GLN A 141 3.40 12.31 6.06
C GLN A 141 1.90 12.00 6.00
N PHE A 142 1.52 10.73 6.15
CA PHE A 142 0.13 10.31 6.20
C PHE A 142 -0.60 10.95 7.39
N ARG A 143 0.03 10.93 8.57
CA ARG A 143 -0.54 11.55 9.77
C ARG A 143 -0.68 13.06 9.63
N ALA A 144 0.32 13.74 9.06
CA ALA A 144 0.24 15.17 8.80
C ALA A 144 -0.91 15.52 7.85
N LEU A 145 -1.15 14.68 6.83
CA LEU A 145 -2.25 14.87 5.89
C LEU A 145 -3.62 14.61 6.55
N ASN A 146 -3.73 13.61 7.42
CA ASN A 146 -4.96 13.31 8.13
C ASN A 146 -5.31 14.38 9.18
N ALA A 147 -4.33 14.87 9.92
CA ALA A 147 -4.53 15.94 10.90
C ALA A 147 -5.14 17.21 10.27
N VAL A 148 -4.75 17.54 9.04
CA VAL A 148 -5.32 18.68 8.30
C VAL A 148 -6.72 18.39 7.76
N LYS A 149 -7.00 17.16 7.33
CA LYS A 149 -8.34 16.76 6.84
C LYS A 149 -9.38 16.72 7.95
N GLU A 150 -8.97 16.41 9.17
CA GLU A 150 -9.88 16.30 10.31
C GLU A 150 -10.22 17.65 10.95
N ASP A 151 -9.42 18.70 10.72
CA ASP A 151 -9.69 20.06 11.18
C ASP A 151 -10.71 20.80 10.28
N GLU A 152 -11.93 20.25 10.25
CA GLU A 152 -13.06 20.87 9.56
C GLU A 152 -13.63 22.04 10.37
N LYS A 153 -14.03 23.11 9.69
CA LYS A 153 -14.69 24.26 10.34
C LYS A 153 -16.19 24.01 10.47
N ILE A 154 -16.68 24.09 11.69
CA ILE A 154 -18.08 23.90 12.05
C ILE A 154 -18.75 25.25 12.29
N LYS A 155 -19.93 25.44 11.69
CA LYS A 155 -20.76 26.63 11.86
C LYS A 155 -21.48 26.56 13.21
N VAL A 156 -21.13 27.44 14.13
CA VAL A 156 -21.73 27.57 15.46
C VAL A 156 -22.38 28.94 15.65
N ILE A 157 -23.27 29.05 16.62
CA ILE A 157 -23.83 30.33 17.08
C ILE A 157 -23.28 30.59 18.47
N ARG A 158 -22.50 31.68 18.61
CA ARG A 158 -21.95 32.15 19.89
C ARG A 158 -22.23 33.64 20.01
N ASN A 159 -22.68 34.10 21.19
CA ASN A 159 -23.15 35.48 21.42
C ASN A 159 -24.22 35.99 20.42
N GLY A 160 -25.07 35.08 19.93
CA GLY A 160 -26.12 35.37 18.95
C GLY A 160 -25.60 35.62 17.53
N VAL A 161 -24.28 35.49 17.32
CA VAL A 161 -23.63 35.71 16.03
C VAL A 161 -23.16 34.36 15.46
N PRO A 162 -23.40 34.08 14.17
CA PRO A 162 -22.79 32.94 13.50
C PRO A 162 -21.26 33.06 13.49
N ALA A 163 -20.57 32.02 13.95
CA ALA A 163 -19.12 31.91 13.98
C ALA A 163 -18.70 30.55 13.42
N GLU A 164 -17.45 30.44 12.96
CA GLU A 164 -16.85 29.17 12.55
C GLU A 164 -15.77 28.78 13.56
N VAL A 165 -15.88 27.58 14.11
CA VAL A 165 -14.90 27.01 15.04
C VAL A 165 -14.34 25.71 14.47
N SER A 166 -13.10 25.38 14.81
CA SER A 166 -12.55 24.06 14.52
C SER A 166 -13.44 22.97 15.14
N LYS A 167 -13.63 21.87 14.42
CA LYS A 167 -14.32 20.67 14.92
C LYS A 167 -13.79 20.23 16.29
N PHE A 168 -12.49 20.37 16.53
CA PHE A 168 -11.86 19.99 17.80
C PHE A 168 -12.17 20.94 18.97
N SER A 169 -12.56 22.18 18.66
CA SER A 169 -12.93 23.21 19.64
C SER A 169 -14.44 23.25 19.95
N LEU A 170 -15.21 22.30 19.40
CA LEU A 170 -16.63 22.16 19.66
C LEU A 170 -16.85 21.59 21.07
N VAL A 171 -17.70 22.23 21.87
CA VAL A 171 -17.96 21.83 23.26
C VAL A 171 -19.44 21.55 23.51
N VAL A 172 -19.73 20.84 24.60
CA VAL A 172 -21.12 20.59 25.04
C VAL A 172 -21.82 21.91 25.35
N GLY A 173 -23.01 22.07 24.77
CA GLY A 173 -23.81 23.28 24.84
C GLY A 173 -23.58 24.27 23.69
N ASP A 174 -22.64 24.02 22.77
CA ASP A 174 -22.59 24.81 21.53
C ASP A 174 -23.89 24.61 20.72
N ILE A 175 -24.28 25.67 20.02
CA ILE A 175 -25.38 25.62 19.05
C ILE A 175 -24.76 25.49 17.68
N VAL A 176 -24.94 24.36 17.03
CA VAL A 176 -24.44 24.10 15.68
C VAL A 176 -25.55 24.38 14.69
N ARG A 177 -25.24 25.15 13.65
CA ARG A 177 -26.12 25.33 12.50
C ARG A 177 -25.78 24.25 11.47
N VAL A 178 -26.79 23.52 11.04
CA VAL A 178 -26.65 22.40 10.13
C VAL A 178 -27.35 22.75 8.82
N ASP A 179 -26.60 22.72 7.71
CA ASP A 179 -27.12 22.95 6.37
C ASP A 179 -27.07 21.66 5.52
N LEU A 180 -27.68 21.71 4.34
CA LEU A 180 -27.69 20.61 3.38
C LEU A 180 -26.26 20.15 3.01
N GLY A 181 -26.00 18.86 3.19
CA GLY A 181 -24.72 18.22 2.85
C GLY A 181 -23.72 18.16 3.99
N ASP A 182 -23.97 18.87 5.11
CA ASP A 182 -23.10 18.86 6.28
C ASP A 182 -23.10 17.48 6.97
N ILE A 183 -21.95 17.12 7.56
CA ILE A 183 -21.82 15.95 8.44
C ILE A 183 -21.99 16.44 9.87
N ILE A 184 -22.81 15.73 10.65
CA ILE A 184 -23.05 16.08 12.05
C ILE A 184 -21.75 15.88 12.86
N PRO A 185 -21.22 16.93 13.51
CA PRO A 185 -19.88 16.88 14.12
C PRO A 185 -19.84 16.29 15.54
N ALA A 186 -21.00 16.22 16.21
CA ALA A 186 -21.18 15.75 17.58
C ALA A 186 -22.65 15.35 17.80
N ASP A 187 -22.95 14.57 18.83
CA ASP A 187 -24.34 14.22 19.12
C ASP A 187 -25.08 15.41 19.71
N GLY A 188 -26.33 15.60 19.31
CA GLY A 188 -27.11 16.75 19.77
C GLY A 188 -28.63 16.60 19.64
N LEU A 189 -29.33 17.63 20.13
CA LEU A 189 -30.79 17.76 20.02
C LEU A 189 -31.15 18.83 19.01
N VAL A 190 -32.02 18.51 18.07
CA VAL A 190 -32.64 19.51 17.19
C VAL A 190 -33.69 20.31 17.97
N PHE A 191 -33.71 21.62 17.79
CA PHE A 191 -34.74 22.50 18.39
C PHE A 191 -35.37 23.49 17.40
N ASP A 192 -34.76 23.66 16.24
CA ASP A 192 -35.24 24.51 15.15
C ASP A 192 -34.93 23.79 13.84
N GLU A 193 -35.94 23.44 13.06
CA GLU A 193 -35.79 22.66 11.83
C GLU A 193 -36.69 23.15 10.69
N SER A 194 -36.23 22.93 9.46
CA SER A 194 -36.99 23.15 8.23
C SER A 194 -36.79 21.96 7.30
N ASP A 195 -37.73 21.01 7.37
CA ASP A 195 -37.73 19.72 6.64
C ASP A 195 -36.40 18.94 6.73
N LEU A 196 -35.82 18.89 7.94
CA LEU A 196 -34.52 18.28 8.18
C LEU A 196 -34.60 16.75 8.07
N LYS A 197 -33.86 16.17 7.11
CA LYS A 197 -33.75 14.72 6.91
C LYS A 197 -32.29 14.29 6.83
N LEU A 198 -31.97 13.23 7.56
CA LEU A 198 -30.61 12.71 7.67
C LEU A 198 -30.51 11.28 7.15
N ASP A 199 -29.35 10.98 6.58
CA ASP A 199 -28.89 9.62 6.32
C ASP A 199 -28.13 9.10 7.54
N GLU A 200 -28.74 8.15 8.25
CA GLU A 200 -28.15 7.47 9.41
C GLU A 200 -27.49 6.13 9.05
N SER A 201 -27.34 5.81 7.75
CA SER A 201 -26.83 4.51 7.30
C SER A 201 -25.45 4.16 7.85
N ALA A 202 -24.62 5.17 8.12
CA ALA A 202 -23.30 4.99 8.73
C ALA A 202 -23.36 4.45 10.18
N MET A 203 -24.45 4.71 10.90
CA MET A 203 -24.62 4.35 12.32
C MET A 203 -25.60 3.20 12.52
N THR A 204 -26.72 3.18 11.79
CA THR A 204 -27.79 2.18 11.96
C THR A 204 -27.76 1.08 10.90
N GLY A 205 -27.07 1.29 9.78
CA GLY A 205 -27.10 0.40 8.62
C GLY A 205 -28.38 0.52 7.76
N GLU A 206 -29.35 1.35 8.16
CA GLU A 206 -30.59 1.58 7.41
C GLU A 206 -30.40 2.72 6.41
N SER A 207 -30.63 2.48 5.12
CA SER A 207 -30.44 3.48 4.05
C SER A 207 -31.62 4.44 3.85
N LEU A 208 -32.64 4.37 4.72
CA LEU A 208 -33.81 5.24 4.62
C LEU A 208 -33.52 6.58 5.30
N LEU A 209 -33.88 7.67 4.62
CA LEU A 209 -33.77 9.01 5.18
C LEU A 209 -34.72 9.15 6.36
N LEU A 210 -34.19 9.61 7.50
CA LEU A 210 -34.96 9.82 8.71
C LEU A 210 -35.23 11.31 8.91
N ARG A 211 -36.51 11.65 9.01
CA ARG A 211 -36.94 13.01 9.36
C ARG A 211 -36.63 13.29 10.82
N LYS A 212 -36.04 14.45 11.10
CA LYS A 212 -35.75 14.91 12.46
C LYS A 212 -36.67 16.07 12.81
N SER A 213 -37.23 16.01 14.00
CA SER A 213 -38.04 17.08 14.59
C SER A 213 -37.98 16.98 16.11
N PRO A 214 -38.18 18.08 16.84
CA PRO A 214 -38.21 18.09 18.30
C PRO A 214 -39.32 17.19 18.89
N THR A 215 -40.37 16.90 18.12
CA THR A 215 -41.57 16.19 18.57
C THR A 215 -41.62 14.72 18.17
N GLU A 216 -40.83 14.29 17.18
CA GLU A 216 -40.84 12.91 16.67
C GLU A 216 -39.49 12.21 16.88
N ALA A 217 -38.41 12.82 16.41
CA ALA A 217 -37.06 12.25 16.46
C ALA A 217 -36.04 13.36 16.74
N PRO A 218 -35.83 13.74 18.02
CA PRO A 218 -35.10 14.95 18.36
C PRO A 218 -33.57 14.80 18.30
N PHE A 219 -33.03 13.58 18.26
CA PHE A 219 -31.58 13.35 18.31
C PHE A 219 -30.92 13.39 16.93
N LEU A 220 -29.79 14.07 16.85
CA LEU A 220 -28.84 14.09 15.74
C LEU A 220 -27.58 13.36 16.17
N LEU A 221 -27.13 12.38 15.40
CA LEU A 221 -25.99 11.52 15.74
C LEU A 221 -24.75 11.94 14.96
N SER A 222 -23.60 11.99 15.64
CA SER A 222 -22.30 12.27 15.07
C SER A 222 -21.98 11.31 13.91
N GLY A 223 -21.42 11.84 12.82
CA GLY A 223 -21.09 11.07 11.61
C GLY A 223 -22.25 10.80 10.65
N THR A 224 -23.49 11.17 11.01
CA THR A 224 -24.63 11.14 10.07
C THR A 224 -24.62 12.35 9.15
N LYS A 225 -25.25 12.23 7.97
CA LYS A 225 -25.19 13.26 6.92
C LYS A 225 -26.55 13.90 6.66
N VAL A 226 -26.57 15.22 6.52
CA VAL A 226 -27.79 15.94 6.13
C VAL A 226 -28.02 15.82 4.63
N MET A 227 -29.20 15.30 4.28
CA MET A 227 -29.59 15.05 2.89
C MET A 227 -30.65 16.02 2.41
N GLU A 228 -31.48 16.56 3.30
CA GLU A 228 -32.50 17.57 3.00
C GLU A 228 -32.71 18.51 4.20
N GLY A 229 -33.08 19.75 3.92
CA GLY A 229 -33.45 20.74 4.92
C GLY A 229 -32.29 21.47 5.58
N VAL A 230 -32.63 22.26 6.59
CA VAL A 230 -31.70 22.99 7.47
C VAL A 230 -32.21 22.93 8.90
N GLY A 231 -31.31 23.12 9.87
CA GLY A 231 -31.73 23.19 11.28
C GLY A 231 -30.64 23.71 12.22
N LYS A 232 -31.01 23.85 13.48
CA LYS A 232 -30.09 24.15 14.59
C LYS A 232 -30.15 23.03 15.61
N MET A 233 -28.98 22.66 16.10
CA MET A 233 -28.82 21.61 17.09
C MET A 233 -28.07 22.13 18.32
N LEU A 234 -28.47 21.65 19.49
CA LEU A 234 -27.76 21.81 20.75
C LEU A 234 -26.84 20.61 20.96
N VAL A 235 -25.53 20.83 21.08
CA VAL A 235 -24.54 19.77 21.28
C VAL A 235 -24.67 19.18 22.70
N LEU A 236 -24.79 17.85 22.78
CA LEU A 236 -24.89 17.10 24.03
C LEU A 236 -23.63 16.30 24.36
N CYS A 237 -23.09 15.56 23.40
CA CYS A 237 -21.94 14.69 23.61
C CYS A 237 -20.91 14.88 22.50
N VAL A 238 -19.64 15.05 22.88
CA VAL A 238 -18.51 15.29 21.98
C VAL A 238 -17.43 14.21 22.13
N GLY A 239 -16.62 14.02 21.08
CA GLY A 239 -15.47 13.12 21.08
C GLY A 239 -15.83 11.70 21.51
N GLU A 240 -15.08 11.15 22.47
CA GLU A 240 -15.28 9.80 23.00
C GLU A 240 -16.65 9.55 23.65
N SER A 241 -17.36 10.61 24.04
CA SER A 241 -18.69 10.49 24.66
C SER A 241 -19.83 10.44 23.61
N SER A 242 -19.54 10.74 22.35
CA SER A 242 -20.52 10.62 21.26
C SER A 242 -20.71 9.15 20.85
N GLN A 243 -21.85 8.79 20.28
CA GLN A 243 -22.14 7.43 19.81
C GLN A 243 -21.11 6.97 18.78
N ALA A 244 -20.74 7.84 17.83
CA ALA A 244 -19.68 7.55 16.87
C ALA A 244 -18.33 7.34 17.59
N GLY A 245 -18.00 8.18 18.57
CA GLY A 245 -16.76 8.05 19.35
C GLY A 245 -16.70 6.79 20.22
N ILE A 246 -17.81 6.39 20.85
CA ILE A 246 -17.93 5.15 21.62
C ILE A 246 -17.69 3.94 20.70
N ILE A 247 -18.30 3.94 19.51
CA ILE A 247 -18.08 2.87 18.50
C ILE A 247 -16.62 2.85 18.05
N SER A 248 -16.04 4.02 17.70
CA SER A 248 -14.62 4.13 17.32
C SER A 248 -13.70 3.59 18.41
N LYS A 249 -13.95 3.96 19.68
CA LYS A 249 -13.17 3.48 20.82
C LYS A 249 -13.32 1.98 21.07
N LEU A 250 -14.49 1.39 20.83
CA LEU A 250 -14.70 -0.05 20.94
C LEU A 250 -13.94 -0.83 19.85
N ILE A 251 -13.86 -0.27 18.64
CA ILE A 251 -13.11 -0.87 17.53
C ILE A 251 -11.60 -0.79 17.82
N MET A 252 -11.10 0.38 18.22
CA MET A 252 -9.69 0.59 18.58
C MET A 252 -9.30 -0.12 19.89
N GLY A 253 -10.21 -0.24 20.86
CA GLY A 253 -9.95 -0.95 22.13
C GLY A 253 -9.84 -2.46 21.97
N LYS A 254 -10.39 -3.03 20.89
CA LYS A 254 -10.27 -4.47 20.59
C LYS A 254 -8.93 -4.84 19.96
N SER A 255 -8.21 -3.90 19.35
CA SER A 255 -6.84 -4.13 18.84
C SER A 255 -5.81 -4.21 19.98
N THR A 256 -6.07 -3.56 21.12
CA THR A 256 -5.11 -3.45 22.24
C THR A 256 -5.28 -4.51 23.35
N SER A 257 -6.34 -5.33 23.33
CA SER A 257 -6.62 -6.30 24.41
C SER A 257 -6.49 -7.78 24.02
N SER A 258 -5.45 -8.16 23.26
CA SER A 258 -4.93 -9.54 23.31
C SER A 258 -4.00 -9.68 24.50
N GLY A 259 -4.54 -9.70 25.73
CA GLY A 259 -3.69 -9.86 26.92
C GLY A 259 -4.23 -9.47 28.28
N ALA A 260 -5.52 -9.55 28.59
CA ALA A 260 -5.97 -9.55 29.99
C ALA A 260 -7.36 -10.17 30.17
N LYS A 261 -7.44 -11.22 30.99
CA LYS A 261 -8.68 -11.87 31.41
C LYS A 261 -9.35 -11.01 32.51
N PRO A 262 -10.63 -10.63 32.41
CA PRO A 262 -11.31 -9.97 33.53
C PRO A 262 -11.63 -10.97 34.66
N PRO A 263 -11.60 -10.56 35.94
CA PRO A 263 -12.01 -11.41 37.05
C PRO A 263 -13.54 -11.57 37.08
N SER A 264 -13.98 -12.77 37.46
CA SER A 264 -15.37 -13.21 37.58
C SER A 264 -16.15 -12.51 38.70
N PRO A 265 -17.48 -12.41 38.56
CA PRO A 265 -18.39 -12.50 39.70
C PRO A 265 -19.25 -13.78 39.64
N SER A 266 -19.35 -14.41 40.81
CA SER A 266 -20.08 -15.62 41.16
C SER A 266 -21.61 -15.43 41.26
N GLY A 267 -22.39 -16.38 40.71
CA GLY A 267 -23.84 -16.56 40.95
C GLY A 267 -24.40 -17.78 40.20
N PRO A 268 -25.44 -18.49 40.72
CA PRO A 268 -25.71 -19.92 40.43
C PRO A 268 -26.54 -20.22 39.16
N PRO A 269 -26.62 -21.50 38.74
CA PRO A 269 -26.92 -21.88 37.36
C PRO A 269 -28.39 -22.18 37.10
N THR A 270 -28.90 -21.82 35.92
CA THR A 270 -30.12 -22.44 35.38
C THR A 270 -30.03 -22.65 33.87
N GLU A 271 -29.96 -23.93 33.55
CA GLU A 271 -30.45 -24.70 32.39
C GLU A 271 -30.47 -24.13 30.96
N LYS A 272 -29.74 -24.88 30.13
CA LYS A 272 -29.70 -24.95 28.66
C LYS A 272 -31.00 -25.58 28.13
N THR A 273 -31.41 -25.28 26.89
CA THR A 273 -31.42 -26.24 25.76
C THR A 273 -31.70 -25.53 24.39
N PRO A 274 -31.57 -26.18 23.19
CA PRO A 274 -30.50 -25.91 22.22
C PRO A 274 -31.04 -25.49 20.82
N LEU A 275 -30.16 -25.26 19.82
CA LEU A 275 -30.04 -25.99 18.53
C LEU A 275 -29.58 -24.93 17.49
N ILE A 276 -28.73 -25.13 16.48
CA ILE A 276 -27.95 -26.22 15.88
C ILE A 276 -26.79 -25.50 15.15
N GLY A 277 -25.60 -26.08 15.18
CA GLY A 277 -24.39 -25.47 14.64
C GLY A 277 -24.20 -25.59 13.14
N GLU A 278 -23.20 -24.88 12.65
CA GLU A 278 -22.32 -25.37 11.59
C GLU A 278 -20.88 -24.96 11.90
N LYS A 279 -19.97 -25.93 11.79
CA LYS A 279 -18.52 -25.82 12.04
C LYS A 279 -17.87 -24.98 10.94
N SER A 280 -16.97 -24.08 11.33
CA SER A 280 -15.83 -23.69 10.50
C SER A 280 -14.54 -23.64 11.33
N THR A 281 -13.50 -24.17 10.71
CA THR A 281 -12.13 -24.43 11.15
C THR A 281 -11.34 -23.18 11.58
N PRO A 282 -10.25 -23.33 12.37
CA PRO A 282 -9.50 -22.20 12.92
C PRO A 282 -8.64 -21.55 11.82
N SER A 283 -8.87 -20.27 11.55
CA SER A 283 -8.02 -19.44 10.70
C SER A 283 -6.98 -18.70 11.53
N GLU A 284 -5.72 -18.80 11.09
CA GLU A 284 -4.53 -18.10 11.57
C GLU A 284 -4.71 -16.57 11.70
N PRO A 285 -3.95 -15.90 12.58
CA PRO A 285 -4.09 -14.46 12.82
C PRO A 285 -3.58 -13.65 11.61
N ALA A 286 -4.47 -12.85 11.04
CA ALA A 286 -4.18 -11.94 9.94
C ALA A 286 -3.41 -10.71 10.43
N HIS A 287 -2.25 -10.45 9.83
CA HIS A 287 -1.59 -9.16 9.83
C HIS A 287 -2.50 -8.12 9.14
N HIS A 288 -2.86 -7.07 9.87
CA HIS A 288 -3.54 -5.91 9.31
C HIS A 288 -2.50 -4.84 8.98
N ASP A 289 -2.12 -4.74 7.71
CA ASP A 289 -1.53 -3.53 7.14
C ASP A 289 -2.62 -2.46 7.06
N GLU A 290 -2.43 -1.32 7.71
CA GLU A 290 -3.27 -0.15 7.50
C GLU A 290 -3.07 0.38 6.08
N ASP A 291 -4.09 0.19 5.25
CA ASP A 291 -4.12 0.69 3.88
C ASP A 291 -4.01 2.22 3.89
N VAL A 292 -2.86 2.73 3.43
CA VAL A 292 -2.75 4.05 2.81
C VAL A 292 -4.00 4.25 1.96
N VAL A 293 -4.78 5.32 2.19
CA VAL A 293 -5.98 5.62 1.39
C VAL A 293 -5.56 6.01 -0.03
N VAL A 294 -5.20 4.99 -0.80
CA VAL A 294 -5.13 4.99 -2.24
C VAL A 294 -6.58 5.16 -2.70
N SER A 295 -6.83 6.08 -3.63
CA SER A 295 -8.17 6.28 -4.21
C SER A 295 -8.82 4.92 -4.48
N PRO A 296 -10.10 4.68 -4.12
CA PRO A 296 -10.75 3.37 -4.28
C PRO A 296 -10.66 2.83 -5.72
N LEU A 297 -10.49 3.73 -6.70
CA LEU A 297 -10.23 3.37 -8.08
C LEU A 297 -8.79 2.91 -8.31
N GLN A 298 -7.82 3.62 -7.74
CA GLN A 298 -6.40 3.34 -7.87
C GLN A 298 -6.02 2.06 -7.09
N GLY A 299 -6.62 1.81 -5.92
CA GLY A 299 -6.47 0.54 -5.22
C GLY A 299 -7.04 -0.63 -6.02
N LYS A 300 -8.17 -0.43 -6.71
CA LYS A 300 -8.73 -1.44 -7.64
C LYS A 300 -7.86 -1.64 -8.88
N LEU A 301 -7.26 -0.59 -9.41
CA LEU A 301 -6.33 -0.65 -10.55
C LEU A 301 -5.02 -1.36 -10.18
N ASP A 302 -4.49 -1.11 -8.99
CA ASP A 302 -3.28 -1.74 -8.48
C ASP A 302 -3.53 -3.21 -8.14
N GLN A 303 -4.67 -3.53 -7.52
CA GLN A 303 -5.12 -4.91 -7.32
C GLN A 303 -5.31 -5.65 -8.64
N LEU A 304 -5.92 -5.00 -9.64
CA LEU A 304 -6.08 -5.59 -10.97
C LEU A 304 -4.72 -5.85 -11.62
N THR A 305 -3.79 -4.90 -11.52
CA THR A 305 -2.46 -4.99 -12.12
C THR A 305 -1.63 -6.10 -11.44
N MET A 306 -1.66 -6.17 -10.11
CA MET A 306 -1.04 -7.25 -9.33
C MET A 306 -1.67 -8.61 -9.62
N LEU A 307 -3.00 -8.67 -9.79
CA LEU A 307 -3.72 -9.90 -10.12
C LEU A 307 -3.39 -10.39 -11.53
N ILE A 308 -3.30 -9.48 -12.50
CA ILE A 308 -2.84 -9.78 -13.86
C ILE A 308 -1.39 -10.29 -13.84
N GLY A 309 -0.51 -9.67 -13.04
CA GLY A 309 0.88 -10.10 -12.86
C GLY A 309 1.00 -11.49 -12.23
N LYS A 310 0.30 -11.74 -11.11
CA LYS A 310 0.29 -13.05 -10.42
C LYS A 310 -0.35 -14.14 -11.29
N LEU A 311 -1.45 -13.84 -11.98
CA LEU A 311 -2.11 -14.78 -12.89
C LEU A 311 -1.23 -15.09 -14.11
N GLY A 312 -0.54 -14.08 -14.65
CA GLY A 312 0.43 -14.25 -15.72
C GLY A 312 1.59 -15.17 -15.32
N LEU A 313 2.17 -14.93 -14.14
CA LEU A 313 3.26 -15.76 -13.60
C LEU A 313 2.80 -17.18 -13.26
N ALA A 314 1.62 -17.35 -12.65
CA ALA A 314 1.08 -18.67 -12.34
C ALA A 314 0.80 -19.49 -13.61
N THR A 315 0.20 -18.85 -14.61
CA THR A 315 -0.08 -19.49 -15.92
C THR A 315 1.23 -19.88 -16.62
N ALA A 316 2.24 -19.01 -16.59
CA ALA A 316 3.58 -19.28 -17.12
C ALA A 316 4.23 -20.53 -16.49
N LEU A 317 4.19 -20.64 -15.16
CA LEU A 317 4.74 -21.78 -14.43
C LEU A 317 3.96 -23.08 -14.71
N ILE A 318 2.63 -23.01 -14.75
CA ILE A 318 1.79 -24.18 -15.07
C ILE A 318 2.12 -24.71 -16.46
N VAL A 319 2.22 -23.83 -17.46
CA VAL A 319 2.57 -24.22 -18.84
C VAL A 319 3.99 -24.79 -18.89
N PHE A 320 4.96 -24.16 -18.21
CA PHE A 320 6.33 -24.66 -18.15
C PHE A 320 6.41 -26.07 -17.57
N PHE A 321 5.86 -26.29 -16.37
CA PHE A 321 5.90 -27.60 -15.73
C PHE A 321 5.09 -28.65 -16.49
N ALA A 322 3.95 -28.30 -17.07
CA ALA A 322 3.18 -29.22 -17.90
C ALA A 322 3.98 -29.70 -19.13
N LEU A 323 4.69 -28.79 -19.80
CA LEU A 323 5.55 -29.13 -20.94
C LEU A 323 6.77 -29.94 -20.52
N VAL A 324 7.45 -29.56 -19.44
CA VAL A 324 8.59 -30.29 -18.86
C VAL A 324 8.20 -31.70 -18.46
N ILE A 325 7.11 -31.87 -17.71
CA ILE A 325 6.65 -33.18 -17.22
C ILE A 325 6.24 -34.05 -18.40
N ARG A 326 5.44 -33.51 -19.32
CA ARG A 326 5.01 -34.26 -20.51
C ARG A 326 6.21 -34.74 -21.33
N PHE A 327 7.15 -33.85 -21.62
CA PHE A 327 8.35 -34.19 -22.39
C PHE A 327 9.25 -35.18 -21.65
N SER A 328 9.39 -35.03 -20.33
CA SER A 328 10.16 -35.96 -19.48
C SER A 328 9.57 -37.37 -19.53
N ILE A 329 8.24 -37.49 -19.42
CA ILE A 329 7.54 -38.77 -19.45
C ILE A 329 7.63 -39.41 -20.83
N GLU A 330 7.33 -38.67 -21.90
CA GLU A 330 7.38 -39.18 -23.28
C GLU A 330 8.80 -39.63 -23.69
N THR A 331 9.84 -38.95 -23.19
CA THR A 331 11.24 -39.21 -23.60
C THR A 331 11.95 -40.25 -22.73
N PHE A 332 11.75 -40.22 -21.41
CA PHE A 332 12.48 -41.06 -20.46
C PHE A 332 11.66 -42.22 -19.88
N ALA A 333 10.33 -42.08 -19.80
CA ALA A 333 9.44 -43.08 -19.18
C ALA A 333 8.49 -43.76 -20.18
N GLY A 334 8.59 -43.43 -21.47
CA GLY A 334 7.80 -44.04 -22.54
C GLY A 334 8.28 -45.45 -22.94
N PRO A 335 7.57 -46.14 -23.86
CA PRO A 335 7.89 -47.50 -24.29
C PRO A 335 9.31 -47.67 -24.87
N ASP A 336 9.88 -46.59 -25.43
CA ASP A 336 11.22 -46.52 -26.03
C ASP A 336 12.16 -45.57 -25.25
N GLY A 337 12.16 -45.65 -23.91
CA GLY A 337 12.90 -44.75 -23.02
C GLY A 337 14.37 -44.54 -23.46
N LYS A 338 14.71 -43.31 -23.86
CA LYS A 338 16.04 -42.95 -24.35
C LYS A 338 16.96 -42.53 -23.20
N PRO A 339 18.28 -42.83 -23.25
CA PRO A 339 19.23 -42.30 -22.27
C PRO A 339 19.38 -40.77 -22.42
N TRP A 340 19.78 -40.11 -21.33
CA TRP A 340 20.00 -38.67 -21.30
C TRP A 340 21.02 -38.21 -22.37
N SER A 341 20.63 -37.21 -23.17
CA SER A 341 21.49 -36.45 -24.09
C SER A 341 21.42 -34.96 -23.74
N ASN A 342 22.52 -34.23 -23.97
CA ASN A 342 22.57 -32.78 -23.78
C ASN A 342 21.64 -32.03 -24.75
N ASP A 343 21.19 -32.67 -25.84
CA ASP A 343 20.27 -32.07 -26.80
C ASP A 343 18.91 -31.72 -26.17
N TYR A 344 18.46 -32.51 -25.19
CA TYR A 344 17.20 -32.27 -24.47
C TYR A 344 17.21 -30.97 -23.65
N LEU A 345 18.39 -30.43 -23.33
CA LEU A 345 18.50 -29.15 -22.65
C LEU A 345 17.92 -28.01 -23.50
N SER A 346 18.06 -28.10 -24.83
CA SER A 346 17.47 -27.15 -25.77
C SER A 346 15.93 -27.16 -25.70
N ASP A 347 15.32 -28.34 -25.54
CA ASP A 347 13.87 -28.50 -25.46
C ASP A 347 13.31 -27.94 -24.14
N TYR A 348 13.95 -28.24 -23.02
CA TYR A 348 13.58 -27.66 -21.71
C TYR A 348 13.74 -26.13 -21.70
N LEU A 349 14.81 -25.62 -22.30
CA LEU A 349 15.02 -24.18 -22.46
C LEU A 349 13.91 -23.56 -23.31
N GLY A 350 13.47 -24.26 -24.36
CA GLY A 350 12.32 -23.89 -25.17
C GLY A 350 11.01 -23.80 -24.38
N PHE A 351 10.74 -24.76 -23.49
CA PHE A 351 9.56 -24.72 -22.62
C PHE A 351 9.61 -23.56 -21.62
N PHE A 352 10.80 -23.28 -21.06
CA PHE A 352 11.00 -22.15 -20.16
C PHE A 352 10.74 -20.82 -20.86
N ILE A 353 11.25 -20.68 -22.09
CA ILE A 353 11.01 -19.52 -22.94
C ILE A 353 9.52 -19.34 -23.22
N ILE A 354 8.78 -20.40 -23.57
CA ILE A 354 7.33 -20.36 -23.80
C ILE A 354 6.59 -19.88 -22.56
N GLY A 355 6.99 -20.33 -21.37
CA GLY A 355 6.42 -19.89 -20.09
C GLY A 355 6.64 -18.41 -19.80
N ILE A 356 7.86 -17.90 -19.96
CA ILE A 356 8.21 -16.51 -19.60
C ILE A 356 7.75 -15.47 -20.64
N THR A 357 7.47 -15.91 -21.87
CA THR A 357 7.14 -15.05 -23.01
C THR A 357 5.99 -14.04 -22.73
N PRO A 358 4.88 -14.41 -22.06
CA PRO A 358 3.80 -13.48 -21.76
C PRO A 358 4.14 -12.37 -20.76
N LEU A 359 5.20 -12.51 -19.96
CA LEU A 359 5.60 -11.50 -18.97
C LEU A 359 6.45 -10.38 -19.59
N ILE A 360 7.12 -10.64 -20.72
CA ILE A 360 8.05 -9.70 -21.33
C ILE A 360 7.43 -9.18 -22.64
N SER A 361 7.10 -7.89 -22.67
CA SER A 361 6.59 -7.26 -23.89
C SER A 361 7.67 -7.20 -24.97
N LYS A 362 7.28 -7.31 -26.26
CA LYS A 362 8.18 -7.11 -27.41
C LYS A 362 8.97 -5.80 -27.33
N LYS A 363 8.36 -4.75 -26.75
CA LYS A 363 9.01 -3.46 -26.51
C LYS A 363 10.07 -3.51 -25.40
N MET A 364 9.89 -4.33 -24.37
CA MET A 364 10.89 -4.51 -23.31
C MET A 364 12.05 -5.38 -23.80
N THR A 365 11.78 -6.41 -24.61
CA THR A 365 12.79 -7.34 -25.12
C THR A 365 13.88 -6.65 -25.92
N LYS A 366 13.53 -5.68 -26.79
CA LYS A 366 14.56 -4.94 -27.55
C LYS A 366 15.51 -4.17 -26.65
N HIS A 367 15.01 -3.59 -25.56
CA HIS A 367 15.82 -2.87 -24.59
C HIS A 367 16.66 -3.81 -23.73
N ILE A 368 16.07 -4.90 -23.24
CA ILE A 368 16.76 -5.92 -22.42
C ILE A 368 17.88 -6.57 -23.23
N VAL A 369 17.56 -7.13 -24.41
CA VAL A 369 18.53 -7.84 -25.25
C VAL A 369 19.58 -6.88 -25.79
N GLY A 370 19.18 -5.72 -26.31
CA GLY A 370 20.10 -4.73 -26.88
C GLY A 370 21.10 -4.19 -25.85
N GLN A 371 20.62 -3.80 -24.66
CA GLN A 371 21.50 -3.32 -23.59
C GLN A 371 22.36 -4.46 -23.02
N SER A 372 21.81 -5.65 -22.80
CA SER A 372 22.57 -6.78 -22.27
C SER A 372 23.68 -7.22 -23.25
N PHE A 373 23.39 -7.22 -24.56
CA PHE A 373 24.38 -7.52 -25.58
C PHE A 373 25.49 -6.48 -25.64
N PHE A 374 25.13 -5.19 -25.63
CA PHE A 374 26.09 -4.10 -25.57
C PHE A 374 26.98 -4.18 -24.32
N GLN A 375 26.37 -4.33 -23.14
CA GLN A 375 27.08 -4.47 -21.87
C GLN A 375 28.01 -5.69 -21.89
N LEU A 376 27.54 -6.84 -22.39
CA LEU A 376 28.36 -8.04 -22.49
C LEU A 376 29.58 -7.83 -23.40
N ILE A 377 29.41 -7.23 -24.58
CA ILE A 377 30.53 -6.93 -25.49
C ILE A 377 31.55 -6.02 -24.81
N VAL A 378 31.08 -4.93 -24.18
CA VAL A 378 31.95 -3.97 -23.50
C VAL A 378 32.71 -4.66 -22.37
N LEU A 379 32.03 -5.43 -21.53
CA LEU A 379 32.65 -6.10 -20.38
C LEU A 379 33.61 -7.20 -20.81
N LEU A 380 33.27 -8.00 -21.83
CA LEU A 380 34.18 -9.02 -22.35
C LEU A 380 35.42 -8.38 -22.99
N THR A 381 35.24 -7.32 -23.77
CA THR A 381 36.35 -6.58 -24.37
C THR A 381 37.26 -6.01 -23.28
N MET A 382 36.67 -5.38 -22.27
CA MET A 382 37.39 -4.84 -21.12
C MET A 382 38.05 -5.94 -20.29
N THR A 383 37.48 -7.14 -20.21
CA THR A 383 38.04 -8.25 -19.40
C THR A 383 39.20 -8.95 -20.09
N PHE A 384 39.15 -9.11 -21.42
CA PHE A 384 40.17 -9.86 -22.16
C PHE A 384 41.22 -8.99 -22.85
N TYR A 385 40.85 -7.77 -23.26
CA TYR A 385 41.73 -6.86 -23.99
C TYR A 385 41.94 -5.52 -23.28
N GLY A 386 41.34 -5.31 -22.11
CA GLY A 386 41.45 -4.04 -21.38
C GLY A 386 42.87 -3.72 -20.93
N ASP A 387 43.71 -4.73 -20.68
CA ASP A 387 45.12 -4.57 -20.32
C ASP A 387 45.94 -3.95 -21.46
N ILE A 388 45.70 -4.38 -22.70
CA ILE A 388 46.33 -3.85 -23.91
C ILE A 388 45.74 -2.49 -24.29
N ILE A 389 44.42 -2.38 -24.32
CA ILE A 389 43.70 -1.19 -24.79
C ILE A 389 43.93 0.01 -23.86
N LEU A 390 44.01 -0.23 -22.55
CA LEU A 390 44.15 0.83 -21.55
C LEU A 390 45.59 0.96 -21.02
N GLY A 391 46.52 0.13 -21.50
CA GLY A 391 47.92 0.15 -21.09
C GLY A 391 48.12 -0.11 -19.60
N VAL A 392 47.32 -1.01 -19.01
CA VAL A 392 47.37 -1.33 -17.57
C VAL A 392 47.86 -2.75 -17.32
N PRO A 393 48.50 -3.05 -16.16
CA PRO A 393 48.91 -4.40 -15.82
C PRO A 393 47.74 -5.39 -15.80
N SER A 394 47.92 -6.52 -16.49
CA SER A 394 46.88 -7.53 -16.68
C SER A 394 46.47 -8.21 -15.38
N GLY A 395 45.20 -8.06 -15.02
CA GLY A 395 44.60 -8.75 -13.88
C GLY A 395 44.54 -10.25 -13.99
N TYR A 396 44.46 -10.77 -15.23
CA TYR A 396 44.34 -12.19 -15.50
C TYR A 396 45.53 -13.01 -14.97
N LYS A 397 46.73 -12.38 -14.91
CA LYS A 397 47.99 -13.06 -14.55
C LYS A 397 48.48 -12.74 -13.13
N THR A 398 47.98 -11.68 -12.48
CA THR A 398 48.60 -11.11 -11.27
C THR A 398 47.65 -10.95 -10.08
N GLY A 399 46.37 -11.35 -10.21
CA GLY A 399 45.37 -11.25 -9.13
C GLY A 399 44.66 -9.89 -9.09
N PRO A 400 44.22 -9.40 -7.91
CA PRO A 400 43.55 -8.10 -7.76
C PRO A 400 44.36 -6.96 -8.37
N SER A 401 43.84 -6.38 -9.44
CA SER A 401 44.56 -5.45 -10.30
C SER A 401 43.68 -4.27 -10.67
N ILE A 402 44.34 -3.17 -11.06
CA ILE A 402 43.69 -1.95 -11.58
C ILE A 402 42.78 -2.31 -12.77
N HIS A 403 43.17 -3.30 -13.56
CA HIS A 403 42.38 -3.84 -14.67
C HIS A 403 41.00 -4.34 -14.22
N TYR A 404 40.93 -5.24 -13.23
CA TYR A 404 39.63 -5.74 -12.74
C TYR A 404 38.82 -4.67 -12.02
N THR A 405 39.48 -3.72 -11.34
CA THR A 405 38.77 -2.58 -10.74
C THR A 405 38.17 -1.66 -11.82
N MET A 406 38.84 -1.47 -12.96
CA MET A 406 38.26 -0.76 -14.11
C MET A 406 37.08 -1.52 -14.73
N VAL A 407 37.17 -2.85 -14.87
CA VAL A 407 36.04 -3.67 -15.35
C VAL A 407 34.83 -3.52 -14.43
N PHE A 408 35.04 -3.64 -13.12
CA PHE A 408 33.99 -3.46 -12.11
C PHE A 408 33.40 -2.04 -12.14
N ASN A 409 34.25 -1.01 -12.23
CA ASN A 409 33.80 0.38 -12.27
C ASN A 409 32.99 0.69 -13.53
N THR A 410 33.44 0.19 -14.69
CA THR A 410 32.71 0.30 -15.95
C THR A 410 31.37 -0.43 -15.90
N PHE A 411 31.30 -1.60 -15.27
CA PHE A 411 30.03 -2.28 -15.00
C PHE A 411 29.10 -1.36 -14.21
N VAL A 412 29.48 -0.88 -13.03
CA VAL A 412 28.56 -0.04 -12.23
C VAL A 412 28.07 1.20 -12.98
N PHE A 413 28.91 1.85 -13.79
CA PHE A 413 28.46 2.96 -14.62
C PHE A 413 27.50 2.55 -15.74
N LEU A 414 27.75 1.42 -16.43
CA LEU A 414 26.79 0.88 -17.41
C LEU A 414 25.42 0.63 -16.77
N GLN A 415 25.37 0.20 -15.52
CA GLN A 415 24.15 -0.03 -14.75
C GLN A 415 23.44 1.29 -14.43
N LEU A 416 24.19 2.29 -13.96
CA LEU A 416 23.66 3.61 -13.61
C LEU A 416 23.10 4.35 -14.84
N PHE A 417 23.78 4.30 -15.98
CA PHE A 417 23.27 4.91 -17.21
C PHE A 417 22.13 4.10 -17.84
N ASN A 418 22.13 2.77 -17.70
CA ASN A 418 21.00 1.95 -18.12
C ASN A 418 19.75 2.19 -17.26
N GLU A 419 19.91 2.49 -15.97
CA GLU A 419 18.81 2.90 -15.09
C GLU A 419 18.10 4.17 -15.63
N VAL A 420 18.88 5.14 -16.13
CA VAL A 420 18.35 6.32 -16.80
C VAL A 420 17.53 5.93 -18.02
N ASN A 421 18.03 5.03 -18.88
CA ASN A 421 17.28 4.52 -20.04
C ASN A 421 16.00 3.76 -19.65
N ALA A 422 16.03 3.00 -18.56
CA ALA A 422 14.91 2.19 -18.07
C ALA A 422 13.79 3.04 -17.44
N ARG A 423 14.03 4.31 -17.11
CA ARG A 423 13.01 5.21 -16.57
C ARG A 423 11.84 5.45 -17.54
N ARG A 424 12.10 5.41 -18.86
CA ARG A 424 11.11 5.61 -19.92
C ARG A 424 11.25 4.49 -20.96
N ILE A 425 10.41 3.46 -20.85
CA ILE A 425 10.46 2.25 -21.70
C ILE A 425 9.50 2.35 -22.92
N HIS A 426 8.59 3.34 -22.93
CA HIS A 426 7.54 3.47 -23.95
C HIS A 426 7.97 4.27 -25.20
N ASP A 427 9.16 4.00 -25.74
CA ASP A 427 9.70 4.64 -26.96
C ASP A 427 9.73 6.19 -26.93
N GLU A 428 9.62 6.81 -25.75
CA GLU A 428 9.75 8.25 -25.58
C GLU A 428 11.20 8.68 -25.86
N LEU A 429 11.42 9.65 -26.74
CA LEU A 429 12.78 10.03 -27.15
C LEU A 429 13.55 10.75 -26.04
N ASN A 430 12.86 11.53 -25.20
CA ASN A 430 13.49 12.34 -24.16
C ASN A 430 13.61 11.57 -22.82
N VAL A 431 14.74 10.91 -22.60
CA VAL A 431 15.03 10.22 -21.33
C VAL A 431 15.10 11.20 -20.14
N PHE A 432 15.53 12.43 -20.40
CA PHE A 432 15.74 13.47 -19.39
C PHE A 432 14.48 14.26 -19.02
N GLU A 433 13.35 13.99 -19.67
CA GLU A 433 12.12 14.73 -19.38
C GLU A 433 11.60 14.43 -17.98
N GLY A 434 11.45 15.49 -17.18
CA GLY A 434 11.09 15.39 -15.78
C GLY A 434 12.20 14.79 -14.90
N PHE A 435 13.46 14.72 -15.37
CA PHE A 435 14.58 14.10 -14.65
C PHE A 435 14.65 14.59 -13.20
N PHE A 436 14.55 15.90 -13.00
CA PHE A 436 14.64 16.59 -11.71
C PHE A 436 13.34 16.70 -10.90
N SER A 437 12.23 16.20 -11.43
CA SER A 437 10.93 16.26 -10.73
C SER A 437 10.86 15.27 -9.55
N ASN A 438 11.51 14.10 -9.71
CA ASN A 438 11.52 13.06 -8.68
C ASN A 438 12.80 13.14 -7.83
N LYS A 439 12.70 13.77 -6.66
CA LYS A 439 13.82 13.95 -5.70
C LYS A 439 14.38 12.62 -5.18
N LEU A 440 13.54 11.60 -5.05
CA LEU A 440 13.95 10.27 -4.57
C LEU A 440 14.85 9.60 -5.61
N TYR A 441 14.47 9.65 -6.88
CA TYR A 441 15.28 9.11 -7.98
C TYR A 441 16.69 9.74 -8.00
N ILE A 442 16.77 11.07 -7.92
CA ILE A 442 18.07 11.77 -7.85
C ILE A 442 18.86 11.35 -6.61
N GLY A 443 18.19 11.26 -5.46
CA GLY A 443 18.82 10.83 -4.21
C GLY A 443 19.48 9.46 -4.34
N ILE A 444 18.77 8.48 -4.93
CA ILE A 444 19.30 7.13 -5.16
C ILE A 444 20.43 7.14 -6.17
N SER A 445 20.28 7.81 -7.32
CA SER A 445 21.32 7.85 -8.36
C SER A 445 22.62 8.52 -7.86
N VAL A 446 22.50 9.60 -7.07
CA VAL A 446 23.65 10.26 -6.45
C VAL A 446 24.28 9.38 -5.38
N LEU A 447 23.47 8.69 -4.57
CA LEU A 447 23.96 7.77 -3.55
C LEU A 447 24.75 6.61 -4.17
N GLN A 448 24.24 5.99 -5.24
CA GLN A 448 24.95 4.93 -5.97
C GLN A 448 26.29 5.43 -6.53
N ALA A 449 26.31 6.61 -7.17
CA ALA A 449 27.53 7.20 -7.69
C ALA A 449 28.55 7.52 -6.57
N ALA A 450 28.08 8.05 -5.44
CA ALA A 450 28.91 8.35 -4.28
C ALA A 450 29.49 7.08 -3.64
N LEU A 451 28.65 6.04 -3.43
CA LEU A 451 29.09 4.75 -2.94
C LEU A 451 30.12 4.12 -3.89
N GLN A 452 29.95 4.28 -5.20
CA GLN A 452 30.93 3.79 -6.18
C GLN A 452 32.29 4.45 -6.02
N VAL A 453 32.32 5.77 -5.79
CA VAL A 453 33.57 6.50 -5.48
C VAL A 453 34.20 5.96 -4.19
N VAL A 454 33.40 5.74 -3.15
CA VAL A 454 33.90 5.23 -1.87
C VAL A 454 34.48 3.81 -2.02
N ILE A 455 33.76 2.91 -2.69
CA ILE A 455 34.18 1.51 -2.89
C ILE A 455 35.44 1.44 -3.75
N VAL A 456 35.51 2.21 -4.83
CA VAL A 456 36.66 2.13 -5.75
C VAL A 456 37.90 2.83 -5.18
N GLN A 457 37.73 3.94 -4.47
CA GLN A 457 38.85 4.71 -3.94
C GLN A 457 39.35 4.20 -2.58
N PHE A 458 38.45 3.67 -1.74
CA PHE A 458 38.73 3.28 -0.36
C PHE A 458 38.37 1.82 -0.04
N GLY A 459 37.79 1.06 -0.97
CA GLY A 459 37.32 -0.31 -0.72
C GLY A 459 38.41 -1.37 -0.57
N GLY A 460 39.67 -1.05 -0.87
CA GLY A 460 40.86 -1.84 -0.50
C GLY A 460 40.73 -3.37 -0.62
N LEU A 461 41.19 -4.08 0.41
CA LEU A 461 41.11 -5.55 0.55
C LEU A 461 39.67 -6.12 0.54
N PRO A 462 38.64 -5.56 1.22
CA PRO A 462 37.29 -6.14 1.23
C PRO A 462 36.68 -6.29 -0.16
N PHE A 463 36.87 -5.31 -1.03
CA PHE A 463 36.34 -5.32 -2.40
C PHE A 463 37.39 -5.71 -3.45
N LYS A 464 38.61 -6.10 -3.03
CA LYS A 464 39.76 -6.39 -3.89
C LYS A 464 39.98 -5.30 -4.97
N CYS A 465 39.73 -4.05 -4.60
CA CYS A 465 39.80 -2.89 -5.49
C CYS A 465 41.12 -2.15 -5.31
N LYS A 466 41.75 -1.74 -6.43
CA LYS A 466 42.89 -0.81 -6.42
C LYS A 466 42.40 0.59 -6.81
N PRO A 467 42.85 1.66 -6.12
CA PRO A 467 42.41 3.02 -6.42
C PRO A 467 42.73 3.39 -7.86
N LEU A 468 41.76 4.00 -8.54
CA LEU A 468 41.88 4.44 -9.93
C LEU A 468 42.41 5.89 -10.01
N SER A 469 43.18 6.18 -11.05
CA SER A 469 43.55 7.54 -11.42
C SER A 469 42.37 8.30 -12.05
N SER A 470 42.36 9.64 -11.98
CA SER A 470 41.31 10.48 -12.57
C SER A 470 41.08 10.21 -14.07
N THR A 471 42.15 9.89 -14.82
CA THR A 471 42.04 9.52 -16.24
C THR A 471 41.30 8.19 -16.42
N GLN A 472 41.57 7.20 -15.57
CA GLN A 472 40.92 5.89 -15.64
C GLN A 472 39.44 5.98 -15.24
N TRP A 473 39.12 6.82 -14.25
CA TRP A 473 37.74 7.15 -13.90
C TRP A 473 36.96 7.76 -15.06
N LEU A 474 37.55 8.74 -15.77
CA LEU A 474 36.91 9.36 -16.93
C LEU A 474 36.68 8.37 -18.07
N ILE A 475 37.61 7.43 -18.27
CA ILE A 475 37.45 6.36 -19.26
C ILE A 475 36.28 5.44 -18.89
N CYS A 476 36.21 4.96 -17.65
CA CYS A 476 35.09 4.14 -17.17
C CYS A 476 33.74 4.86 -17.30
N LEU A 477 33.70 6.14 -16.91
CA LEU A 477 32.50 6.98 -17.03
C LEU A 477 32.09 7.17 -18.49
N GLY A 478 33.04 7.44 -19.39
CA GLY A 478 32.79 7.61 -20.82
C GLY A 478 32.26 6.34 -21.48
N ILE A 479 32.82 5.18 -21.16
CA ILE A 479 32.34 3.88 -21.63
C ILE A 479 30.93 3.60 -21.09
N GLY A 480 30.68 3.87 -19.80
CA GLY A 480 29.35 3.74 -19.21
C GLY A 480 28.33 4.63 -19.89
N ALA A 481 28.67 5.89 -20.16
CA ALA A 481 27.80 6.88 -20.78
C ALA A 481 27.36 6.48 -22.20
N ALA A 482 28.15 5.63 -22.88
CA ALA A 482 27.77 5.05 -24.18
C ALA A 482 26.52 4.15 -24.10
N SER A 483 26.08 3.71 -22.92
CA SER A 483 24.77 3.04 -22.75
C SER A 483 23.59 3.96 -23.10
N LEU A 484 23.68 5.27 -22.87
CA LEU A 484 22.63 6.25 -23.20
C LEU A 484 22.31 6.33 -24.70
N PRO A 485 23.29 6.60 -25.61
CA PRO A 485 23.02 6.64 -27.05
C PRO A 485 22.59 5.27 -27.58
N ILE A 486 23.09 4.16 -27.03
CA ILE A 486 22.59 2.82 -27.39
C ILE A 486 21.11 2.68 -27.00
N GLY A 487 20.71 3.20 -25.83
CA GLY A 487 19.31 3.27 -25.42
C GLY A 487 18.45 4.03 -26.43
N LEU A 488 18.93 5.19 -26.90
CA LEU A 488 18.25 5.97 -27.94
C LEU A 488 18.15 5.20 -29.27
N VAL A 489 19.23 4.56 -29.72
CA VAL A 489 19.23 3.75 -30.95
C VAL A 489 18.21 2.61 -30.84
N LEU A 490 18.13 1.93 -29.70
CA LEU A 490 17.14 0.89 -29.46
C LEU A 490 15.70 1.42 -29.46
N ARG A 491 15.47 2.69 -29.10
CA ARG A 491 14.14 3.34 -29.24
C ARG A 491 13.79 3.63 -30.70
N LEU A 492 14.78 4.00 -31.52
CA LEU A 492 14.60 4.25 -32.95
C LEU A 492 14.29 2.99 -33.76
N ILE A 493 14.65 1.81 -33.26
CA ILE A 493 14.33 0.53 -33.90
C ILE A 493 12.84 0.20 -33.65
N GLU A 494 12.06 0.20 -34.72
CA GLU A 494 10.68 -0.28 -34.68
C GLU A 494 10.66 -1.78 -34.39
N THR A 495 9.69 -2.23 -33.60
CA THR A 495 9.57 -3.66 -33.21
C THR A 495 9.35 -4.60 -34.39
N LYS A 496 9.00 -4.06 -35.57
CA LYS A 496 8.80 -4.81 -36.83
C LYS A 496 10.12 -5.20 -37.50
N ASP A 497 11.18 -4.44 -37.27
CA ASP A 497 12.47 -4.61 -37.94
C ASP A 497 13.48 -5.43 -37.11
N MET A 498 13.04 -5.95 -35.96
CA MET A 498 13.90 -6.81 -35.14
C MET A 498 14.19 -8.15 -35.84
N PRO A 499 15.45 -8.65 -35.79
CA PRO A 499 15.77 -9.96 -36.32
C PRO A 499 14.91 -11.03 -35.65
N LYS A 500 14.33 -11.93 -36.45
CA LYS A 500 13.44 -13.02 -35.98
C LYS A 500 14.07 -13.91 -34.89
N GLY A 501 15.41 -13.95 -34.78
CA GLY A 501 16.16 -14.68 -33.76
C GLY A 501 16.59 -13.88 -32.52
N MET A 502 16.39 -12.55 -32.50
CA MET A 502 16.75 -11.69 -31.36
C MET A 502 15.61 -11.54 -30.35
N GLY A 503 14.40 -11.99 -30.72
CA GLY A 503 13.35 -12.26 -29.76
C GLY A 503 13.69 -13.53 -28.99
N LEU A 504 13.99 -13.38 -27.69
CA LEU A 504 13.77 -14.44 -26.69
C LEU A 504 12.28 -14.88 -26.61
N LEU A 505 11.46 -14.36 -27.52
CA LEU A 505 10.03 -14.49 -27.69
C LEU A 505 9.84 -14.90 -29.14
N ARG A 506 9.94 -16.19 -29.43
CA ARG A 506 9.43 -16.70 -30.70
C ARG A 506 7.94 -16.35 -30.71
N ASP A 507 7.49 -15.68 -31.76
CA ASP A 507 6.06 -15.62 -32.03
C ASP A 507 5.58 -17.08 -32.06
N ALA A 508 4.84 -17.49 -31.03
CA ALA A 508 3.76 -18.42 -31.26
C ALA A 508 2.79 -17.63 -32.13
N GLU A 509 3.06 -17.55 -33.44
CA GLU A 509 2.09 -17.05 -34.40
C GLU A 509 0.84 -17.90 -34.17
N PRO A 510 -0.29 -17.29 -33.76
CA PRO A 510 -1.55 -17.99 -33.88
C PRO A 510 -1.69 -18.24 -35.39
N THR A 511 -1.58 -19.51 -35.80
CA THR A 511 -1.87 -19.96 -37.17
C THR A 511 -3.08 -19.18 -37.68
N GLU A 512 -3.04 -18.61 -38.88
CA GLU A 512 -4.04 -17.63 -39.37
C GLU A 512 -5.52 -18.08 -39.20
N GLY A 513 -5.78 -19.38 -39.05
CA GLY A 513 -7.11 -19.92 -38.71
C GLY A 513 -7.54 -19.81 -37.23
N SER A 514 -6.66 -19.50 -36.29
CA SER A 514 -6.93 -19.45 -34.84
C SER A 514 -7.31 -18.04 -34.35
N THR A 515 -6.83 -16.98 -35.00
CA THR A 515 -7.19 -15.59 -34.67
C THR A 515 -8.61 -15.25 -35.12
N GLU A 516 -9.00 -15.69 -36.32
CA GLU A 516 -10.39 -15.58 -36.82
C GLU A 516 -11.36 -16.40 -35.95
N ARG A 517 -11.02 -17.66 -35.65
CA ARG A 517 -11.83 -18.54 -34.81
C ARG A 517 -11.89 -18.09 -33.35
N GLY A 518 -10.81 -17.51 -32.82
CA GLY A 518 -10.75 -16.91 -31.48
C GLY A 518 -11.58 -15.62 -31.37
N LYS A 519 -11.50 -14.74 -32.37
CA LYS A 519 -12.38 -13.56 -32.48
C LYS A 519 -13.84 -13.96 -32.65
N GLU A 520 -14.14 -15.00 -33.42
CA GLU A 520 -15.49 -15.53 -33.60
C GLU A 520 -16.03 -16.17 -32.31
N LEU A 521 -15.22 -16.96 -31.60
CA LEU A 521 -15.57 -17.57 -30.31
C LEU A 521 -15.77 -16.51 -29.22
N TRP A 522 -14.92 -15.48 -29.16
CA TRP A 522 -15.08 -14.34 -28.26
C TRP A 522 -16.34 -13.53 -28.59
N SER A 523 -16.58 -13.23 -29.87
CA SER A 523 -17.80 -12.58 -30.34
C SER A 523 -19.06 -13.38 -29.96
N ARG A 524 -19.05 -14.70 -30.19
CA ARG A 524 -20.13 -15.62 -29.79
C ARG A 524 -20.29 -15.69 -28.27
N GLY A 525 -19.20 -15.68 -27.51
CA GLY A 525 -19.20 -15.66 -26.04
C GLY A 525 -19.82 -14.37 -25.48
N VAL A 526 -19.39 -13.22 -25.99
CA VAL A 526 -19.94 -11.90 -25.64
C VAL A 526 -21.41 -11.80 -26.05
N MET A 527 -21.80 -12.36 -27.21
CA MET A 527 -23.20 -12.41 -27.65
C MET A 527 -24.06 -13.27 -26.71
N ARG A 528 -23.57 -14.44 -26.26
CA ARG A 528 -24.29 -15.29 -25.29
C ARG A 528 -24.49 -14.56 -23.96
N VAL A 529 -23.45 -13.90 -23.44
CA VAL A 529 -23.53 -13.14 -22.18
C VAL A 529 -24.51 -11.96 -22.30
N ARG A 530 -24.44 -11.19 -23.40
CA ARG A 530 -25.43 -10.12 -23.66
C ARG A 530 -26.85 -10.66 -23.75
N THR A 531 -27.04 -11.83 -24.36
CA THR A 531 -28.36 -12.47 -24.48
C THR A 531 -28.86 -12.94 -23.12
N GLN A 532 -28.02 -13.58 -22.30
CA GLN A 532 -28.37 -13.98 -20.94
C GLN A 532 -28.73 -12.78 -20.06
N ILE A 533 -27.97 -11.68 -20.11
CA ILE A 533 -28.30 -10.45 -19.38
C ILE A 533 -29.64 -9.87 -19.84
N ARG A 534 -29.96 -9.94 -21.14
CA ARG A 534 -31.23 -9.46 -21.69
C ARG A 534 -32.40 -10.33 -21.23
N VAL A 535 -32.24 -11.65 -21.19
CA VAL A 535 -33.23 -12.60 -20.66
C VAL A 535 -33.45 -12.38 -19.16
N VAL A 536 -32.38 -12.24 -18.36
CA VAL A 536 -32.48 -11.95 -16.92
C VAL A 536 -33.17 -10.61 -16.67
N LYS A 537 -32.86 -9.55 -17.45
CA LYS A 537 -33.57 -8.27 -17.38
C LYS A 537 -35.04 -8.38 -17.77
N ALA A 538 -35.37 -9.17 -18.77
CA ALA A 538 -36.75 -9.42 -19.17
C ALA A 538 -37.52 -10.20 -18.08
N PHE A 539 -36.88 -11.19 -17.46
CA PHE A 539 -37.46 -11.95 -16.34
C PHE A 539 -37.68 -11.09 -15.10
N LYS A 540 -36.71 -10.23 -14.75
CA LYS A 540 -36.87 -9.23 -13.67
C LYS A 540 -38.01 -8.26 -13.95
N ARG A 541 -38.17 -7.79 -15.20
CA ARG A 541 -39.30 -6.92 -15.59
C ARG A 541 -40.65 -7.65 -15.54
N SER A 542 -40.69 -8.93 -15.90
CA SER A 542 -41.88 -9.80 -15.80
C SER A 542 -42.29 -10.02 -14.34
N MET A 543 -41.34 -10.37 -13.48
CA MET A 543 -41.55 -10.53 -12.02
C MET A 543 -42.03 -9.22 -11.39
N GLY A 544 -41.42 -8.08 -11.74
CA GLY A 544 -41.84 -6.77 -11.25
C GLY A 544 -43.28 -6.41 -11.64
N ARG A 545 -43.72 -6.74 -12.86
CA ARG A 545 -45.12 -6.55 -13.29
C ARG A 545 -46.10 -7.49 -12.58
N ARG A 546 -45.71 -8.75 -12.34
CA ARG A 546 -46.52 -9.71 -11.57
C ARG A 546 -46.70 -9.27 -10.11
N GLN A 547 -45.67 -8.69 -9.52
CA GLN A 547 -45.71 -8.17 -8.15
C GLN A 547 -46.58 -6.90 -8.04
N LEU A 548 -46.56 -6.04 -9.07
CA LEU A 548 -47.46 -4.88 -9.16
C LEU A 548 -48.93 -5.27 -9.40
N ALA A 549 -49.18 -6.36 -10.13
CA ALA A 549 -50.53 -6.87 -10.39
C ALA A 549 -51.14 -7.67 -9.22
N LEU A 550 -50.36 -8.01 -8.19
CA LEU A 550 -50.82 -8.66 -6.96
C LEU A 550 -51.04 -7.67 -5.82
N ASN A 551 -50.56 -6.42 -5.97
CA ASN A 551 -50.67 -5.34 -4.98
C ASN A 551 -51.73 -4.27 -5.36
N ASN A 552 -52.44 -4.46 -6.47
CA ASN A 552 -53.68 -3.77 -6.85
C ASN A 552 -54.79 -4.81 -6.94
#